data_AF-A0AAV2E2J2-F1
#
_entry.id   AF-A0AAV2E2J2-F1
#
_cell.length_a   1.000
_cell.length_b   1.000
_cell.length_c   1.000
_cell.angle_alpha   90.00
_cell.angle_beta   90.00
_cell.angle_gamma   90.00
#
_symmetry.space_group_name_H-M   'P 1'
#
loop_
_entity.id
_entity.type
_entity.pdbx_description
1 polymer ?
#
loop_
_entity_poly.entity_id
_entity_poly.type
_entity_poly.pdbx_seq_one_letter_code
_entity_poly.pdbx_strand_id
1 'polypeptide(L)'
;MNPKSPNSNPKSLIVNRREAPPPSPTNSSLPPLPAADGRSTYPTAPEPRSAEFHPTVWGDFFITLVFHSEESVSGWNQQIESLKEEVMVMLSATDAKLSQKLNLIDTIERLWSKKKKK
;
A
#
# COMPACT_ATOMS: atom_id res chain seq x y z
N MET A 1 -17.69 -44.33 -45.66
CA MET A 1 -17.59 -45.33 -44.57
C MET A 1 -16.28 -46.09 -44.72
N ASN A 2 -15.32 -45.83 -43.84
CA ASN A 2 -14.40 -46.84 -43.29
C ASN A 2 -13.79 -46.24 -42.00
N PRO A 3 -13.56 -47.05 -40.96
CA PRO A 3 -13.43 -46.62 -39.57
C PRO A 3 -11.97 -46.34 -39.19
N LYS A 4 -11.75 -45.39 -38.27
CA LYS A 4 -10.46 -45.28 -37.58
C LYS A 4 -10.67 -45.48 -36.08
N SER A 5 -9.88 -46.43 -35.61
CA SER A 5 -9.83 -47.14 -34.33
C SER A 5 -9.96 -46.30 -33.06
N PRO A 6 -10.37 -46.95 -31.96
CA PRO A 6 -10.68 -46.32 -30.69
C PRO A 6 -9.39 -45.91 -29.96
N ASN A 7 -9.51 -44.84 -29.19
CA ASN A 7 -8.52 -44.36 -28.24
C ASN A 7 -8.11 -45.52 -27.30
N SER A 8 -6.86 -45.95 -27.48
CA SER A 8 -6.15 -46.90 -26.63
C SER A 8 -5.79 -46.19 -25.33
N ASN A 9 -6.50 -46.53 -24.26
CA ASN A 9 -6.22 -46.07 -22.91
C ASN A 9 -5.20 -47.06 -22.29
N PRO A 10 -3.93 -46.70 -22.09
CA PRO A 10 -2.94 -47.64 -21.57
C PRO A 10 -3.18 -47.83 -20.07
N LYS A 11 -3.79 -48.98 -19.74
CA LYS A 11 -3.68 -49.59 -18.42
C LYS A 11 -2.19 -49.72 -18.08
N SER A 12 -1.71 -48.96 -17.10
CA SER A 12 -0.42 -49.22 -16.48
C SER A 12 -0.55 -49.13 -14.95
N LEU A 13 -0.59 -50.34 -14.37
CA LEU A 13 0.12 -50.72 -13.15
C LEU A 13 -0.19 -49.90 -11.89
N ILE A 14 -1.35 -50.18 -11.29
CA ILE A 14 -1.47 -50.06 -9.83
C ILE A 14 -0.58 -51.16 -9.24
N VAL A 15 0.64 -50.78 -8.84
CA VAL A 15 1.47 -51.60 -7.97
C VAL A 15 0.68 -51.81 -6.68
N ASN A 16 0.27 -53.04 -6.44
CA ASN A 16 -0.23 -53.50 -5.16
C ASN A 16 0.91 -53.42 -4.15
N ARG A 17 1.06 -52.26 -3.50
CA ARG A 17 1.87 -52.15 -2.29
C ARG A 17 1.13 -52.96 -1.23
N ARG A 18 1.58 -54.19 -0.96
CA ARG A 18 1.16 -54.94 0.23
C ARG A 18 1.57 -54.11 1.44
N GLU A 19 0.61 -53.40 2.02
CA GLU A 19 0.79 -52.72 3.29
C GLU A 19 0.88 -53.82 4.36
N ALA A 20 2.02 -53.86 5.07
CA ALA A 20 2.21 -54.79 6.16
C ALA A 20 1.16 -54.52 7.26
N PRO A 21 0.67 -55.53 7.98
CA PRO A 21 -0.26 -55.31 9.09
C PRO A 21 0.38 -54.34 10.11
N PRO A 22 -0.39 -53.42 10.70
CA PRO A 22 0.15 -52.46 11.66
C PRO A 22 0.79 -53.23 12.82
N PRO A 23 1.98 -52.82 13.30
CA PRO A 23 2.50 -53.39 14.53
C PRO A 23 1.49 -53.11 15.64
N SER A 24 1.05 -54.16 16.33
CA SER A 24 0.29 -54.01 17.58
C SER A 24 1.08 -53.11 18.52
N PRO A 25 0.41 -52.27 19.33
CA PRO A 25 1.09 -51.28 20.17
C PRO A 25 2.06 -52.00 21.09
N THR A 26 3.34 -51.94 20.74
CA THR A 26 4.42 -52.46 21.57
C THR A 26 4.61 -51.42 22.65
N ASN A 27 4.15 -51.76 23.83
CA ASN A 27 4.28 -50.99 25.06
C ASN A 27 5.74 -50.58 25.23
N SER A 28 6.06 -49.33 24.90
CA SER A 28 7.40 -48.77 25.08
C SER A 28 7.20 -47.34 25.56
N SER A 29 7.12 -47.25 26.88
CA SER A 29 7.35 -46.07 27.72
C SER A 29 6.72 -44.77 27.23
N LEU A 30 5.45 -44.57 27.58
CA LEU A 30 4.91 -43.21 27.72
C LEU A 30 5.83 -42.44 28.69
N PRO A 31 6.23 -41.18 28.41
CA PRO A 31 6.81 -40.33 29.44
C PRO A 31 5.79 -40.21 30.58
N PRO A 32 6.23 -40.06 31.85
CA PRO A 32 5.30 -39.88 32.96
C PRO A 32 4.40 -38.69 32.64
N LEU A 33 3.08 -38.91 32.70
CA LEU A 33 2.14 -37.79 32.67
C LEU A 33 2.54 -36.84 33.81
N PRO A 34 2.68 -35.53 33.55
CA PRO A 34 2.91 -34.59 34.64
C PRO A 34 1.77 -34.76 35.63
N ALA A 35 2.13 -34.96 36.90
CA ALA A 35 1.17 -34.93 38.01
C ALA A 35 0.28 -33.71 37.82
N ALA A 36 -1.02 -33.88 38.06
CA ALA A 36 -2.04 -32.87 37.94
C ALA A 36 -1.87 -31.77 39.01
N ASP A 37 -0.76 -31.04 38.97
CA ASP A 37 -0.69 -29.68 39.47
C ASP A 37 -1.14 -28.81 38.30
N GLY A 38 -2.26 -28.11 38.49
CA GLY A 38 -2.99 -27.36 37.47
C GLY A 38 -2.26 -26.16 36.86
N ARG A 39 -1.00 -26.32 36.44
CA ARG A 39 -0.23 -25.33 35.72
C ARG A 39 0.05 -25.82 34.31
N SER A 40 -0.80 -25.38 33.39
CA SER A 40 -0.61 -25.46 31.94
C SER A 40 0.80 -24.99 31.56
N THR A 41 1.69 -25.92 31.18
CA THR A 41 3.04 -25.63 30.64
C THR A 41 3.06 -25.63 29.11
N TYR A 42 1.93 -25.33 28.44
CA TYR A 42 2.03 -24.91 27.04
C TYR A 42 2.86 -23.61 27.03
N PRO A 43 3.87 -23.47 26.15
CA PRO A 43 4.48 -22.17 25.96
C PRO A 43 3.35 -21.23 25.59
N THR A 44 2.98 -20.35 26.53
CA THR A 44 2.03 -19.27 26.31
C THR A 44 2.51 -18.60 25.04
N ALA A 45 1.74 -18.75 23.95
CA ALA A 45 2.04 -18.08 22.70
C ALA A 45 2.33 -16.62 23.04
N PRO A 46 3.45 -16.04 22.56
CA PRO A 46 3.86 -14.71 22.97
C PRO A 46 2.66 -13.79 22.80
N GLU A 47 2.18 -13.26 23.92
CA GLU A 47 1.03 -12.38 23.94
C GLU A 47 1.28 -11.29 22.90
N PRO A 48 0.35 -11.05 21.97
CA PRO A 48 0.60 -10.11 20.88
C PRO A 48 1.00 -8.78 21.52
N ARG A 49 2.25 -8.35 21.26
CA ARG A 49 2.77 -7.14 21.89
C ARG A 49 1.82 -6.00 21.55
N SER A 50 1.27 -5.35 22.58
CA SER A 50 0.40 -4.20 22.40
C SER A 50 1.17 -3.15 21.61
N ALA A 51 0.60 -2.78 20.47
CA ALA A 51 1.20 -1.82 19.57
C ALA A 51 0.85 -0.41 20.04
N GLU A 52 1.81 0.29 20.65
CA GLU A 52 1.66 1.68 21.10
C GLU A 52 1.85 2.68 19.94
N PHE A 53 1.12 2.48 18.83
CA PHE A 53 1.15 3.42 17.73
C PHE A 53 0.21 4.59 17.99
N HIS A 54 0.67 5.80 17.69
CA HIS A 54 -0.21 6.96 17.69
C HIS A 54 -1.23 6.85 16.57
N PRO A 55 -2.50 7.19 16.81
CA PRO A 55 -3.51 7.18 15.76
C PRO A 55 -3.13 8.18 14.67
N THR A 56 -3.58 7.90 13.44
CA THR A 56 -3.45 8.88 12.36
C THR A 56 -4.23 10.14 12.71
N VAL A 57 -3.57 11.28 12.65
CA VAL A 57 -4.20 12.60 12.85
C VAL A 57 -5.24 12.88 11.75
N TRP A 58 -5.12 12.23 10.60
CA TRP A 58 -5.87 12.56 9.40
C TRP A 58 -7.10 11.67 9.14
N GLY A 59 -7.16 10.48 9.76
CA GLY A 59 -8.25 9.53 9.53
C GLY A 59 -8.55 9.32 8.04
N ASP A 60 -9.83 9.37 7.70
CA ASP A 60 -10.31 9.20 6.32
C ASP A 60 -10.52 10.53 5.57
N PHE A 61 -10.06 11.66 6.14
CA PHE A 61 -10.33 13.00 5.63
C PHE A 61 -9.91 13.21 4.17
N PHE A 62 -8.84 12.54 3.74
CA PHE A 62 -8.33 12.63 2.37
C PHE A 62 -8.81 11.51 1.44
N ILE A 63 -9.53 10.51 1.96
CA ILE A 63 -9.96 9.34 1.17
C ILE A 63 -11.04 9.74 0.16
N THR A 64 -11.92 10.67 0.53
CA THR A 64 -13.06 11.10 -0.31
C THR A 64 -12.87 12.51 -0.88
N LEU A 65 -11.63 12.93 -1.13
CA LEU A 65 -11.38 14.23 -1.77
C LEU A 65 -11.84 14.20 -3.23
N VAL A 66 -13.12 14.51 -3.45
CA VAL A 66 -13.67 14.78 -4.77
C VAL A 66 -13.46 16.26 -5.04
N PHE A 67 -12.67 16.59 -6.07
CA PHE A 67 -12.57 17.96 -6.55
C PHE A 67 -13.95 18.40 -7.02
N HIS A 68 -14.64 19.18 -6.20
CA HIS A 68 -15.96 19.69 -6.56
C HIS A 68 -15.82 20.68 -7.73
N SER A 69 -16.32 20.22 -8.88
CA SER A 69 -16.65 21.00 -10.07
C SER A 69 -15.47 21.62 -10.83
N GLU A 70 -15.33 21.19 -12.09
CA GLU A 70 -14.50 21.84 -13.12
C GLU A 70 -14.82 23.33 -13.29
N GLU A 71 -16.04 23.75 -12.93
CA GLU A 71 -16.50 25.15 -12.98
C GLU A 71 -15.81 26.03 -11.92
N SER A 72 -15.50 25.48 -10.74
CA SER A 72 -14.74 26.23 -9.74
C SER A 72 -13.29 26.40 -10.20
N VAL A 73 -12.70 25.34 -10.77
CA VAL A 73 -11.34 25.32 -11.27
C VAL A 73 -11.18 26.24 -12.49
N SER A 74 -12.17 26.32 -13.38
CA SER A 74 -12.12 27.17 -14.58
C SER A 74 -12.08 28.68 -14.25
N GLY A 75 -12.88 29.12 -13.28
CA GLY A 75 -12.86 30.52 -12.81
C GLY A 75 -11.52 30.91 -12.19
N TRP A 76 -10.91 30.02 -11.39
CA TRP A 76 -9.57 30.24 -10.85
C TRP A 76 -8.49 30.21 -11.94
N ASN A 77 -8.62 29.34 -12.94
CA ASN A 77 -7.65 29.24 -14.03
C ASN A 77 -7.58 30.53 -14.86
N GLN A 78 -8.74 31.12 -15.20
CA GLN A 78 -8.74 32.38 -15.95
C GLN A 78 -8.04 33.50 -15.17
N GLN A 79 -8.30 33.59 -13.87
CA GLN A 79 -7.65 34.56 -13.00
C GLN A 79 -6.14 34.31 -12.90
N ILE A 80 -5.72 33.04 -12.80
CA ILE A 80 -4.29 32.65 -12.77
C ILE A 80 -3.59 33.04 -14.07
N GLU A 81 -4.19 32.77 -15.24
CA GLU A 81 -3.58 33.14 -16.52
C GLU A 81 -3.50 34.66 -16.69
N SER A 82 -4.53 35.41 -16.29
CA SER A 82 -4.48 36.88 -16.29
C SER A 82 -3.36 37.43 -15.41
N LEU A 83 -3.23 36.93 -14.18
CA LEU A 83 -2.19 37.34 -13.24
C LEU A 83 -0.78 37.00 -13.76
N LYS A 84 -0.65 35.84 -14.39
CA LYS A 84 0.62 35.39 -14.99
C LYS A 84 1.04 36.31 -16.13
N GLU A 85 0.12 36.70 -17.00
CA GLU A 85 0.41 37.64 -18.09
C GLU A 85 0.85 39.00 -17.54
N GLU A 86 0.13 39.54 -16.54
CA GLU A 86 0.51 40.80 -15.90
C GLU A 86 1.93 40.76 -15.33
N VAL A 87 2.29 39.67 -14.64
CA VAL A 87 3.64 39.48 -14.12
C VAL A 87 4.68 39.40 -15.24
N MET A 88 4.37 38.72 -16.35
CA MET A 88 5.25 38.63 -17.51
C MET A 88 5.47 39.99 -18.19
N VAL A 89 4.43 40.82 -18.27
CA VAL A 89 4.53 42.21 -18.75
C VAL A 89 5.44 43.02 -17.83
N MET A 90 5.27 42.94 -16.51
CA MET A 90 6.12 43.64 -15.55
C MET A 90 7.59 43.19 -15.62
N LEU A 91 7.86 41.91 -15.91
CA LEU A 91 9.22 41.37 -16.05
C LEU A 91 9.90 41.77 -17.37
N SER A 92 9.12 41.90 -18.44
CA SER A 92 9.60 42.25 -19.79
C SER A 92 9.71 43.75 -20.03
N ALA A 93 9.06 44.59 -19.20
CA ALA A 93 9.19 46.04 -19.25
C ALA A 93 10.67 46.48 -19.19
N THR A 94 11.18 46.98 -20.31
CA THR A 94 12.57 47.42 -20.49
C THR A 94 12.88 48.72 -19.75
N ASP A 95 11.86 49.52 -19.49
CA ASP A 95 11.99 50.84 -18.86
C ASP A 95 11.95 50.77 -17.32
N ALA A 96 11.70 49.58 -16.75
CA ALA A 96 11.67 49.37 -15.32
C ALA A 96 13.08 49.45 -14.72
N LYS A 97 13.21 50.13 -13.57
CA LYS A 97 14.49 50.20 -12.85
C LYS A 97 14.92 48.79 -12.44
N LEU A 98 16.21 48.46 -12.61
CA LEU A 98 16.77 47.16 -12.22
C LEU A 98 16.39 46.73 -10.80
N SER A 99 16.36 47.65 -9.84
CA SER A 99 15.96 47.38 -8.45
C SER A 99 14.50 46.91 -8.32
N GLN A 100 13.59 47.45 -9.14
CA GLN A 100 12.19 47.02 -9.15
C GLN A 100 12.05 45.62 -9.74
N LYS A 101 12.79 45.33 -10.82
CA LYS A 101 12.81 44.00 -11.45
C LYS A 101 13.36 42.91 -10.52
N LEU A 102 14.46 43.19 -9.82
CA LEU A 102 15.03 42.26 -8.83
C LEU A 102 14.08 42.04 -7.64
N ASN A 103 13.43 43.10 -7.16
CA ASN A 103 12.44 42.98 -6.08
C ASN A 103 11.22 42.15 -6.50
N LEU A 104 10.77 42.29 -7.76
CA LEU A 104 9.67 41.49 -8.30
C LEU A 104 10.06 40.00 -8.36
N ILE A 105 11.26 39.68 -8.83
CA ILE A 105 11.77 38.30 -8.85
C ILE A 105 11.85 37.72 -7.44
N ASP A 106 12.46 38.42 -6.48
CA ASP A 106 12.57 37.97 -5.09
C ASP A 106 11.18 37.72 -4.47
N THR A 107 10.21 38.60 -4.75
CA THR A 107 8.84 38.47 -4.25
C THR A 107 8.18 37.21 -4.80
N ILE A 108 8.30 36.95 -6.11
CA ILE A 108 7.74 35.75 -6.76
C ILE A 108 8.39 34.48 -6.21
N GLU A 109 9.71 34.46 -6.08
CA GLU A 109 10.44 33.31 -5.53
C GLU A 109 10.05 33.03 -4.08
N ARG A 110 9.87 34.06 -3.26
CA ARG A 110 9.40 33.91 -1.87
C ARG A 110 7.96 33.39 -1.79
N LEU A 111 7.08 33.85 -2.67
CA LEU A 111 5.70 33.36 -2.77
C LEU A 111 5.67 31.88 -3.18
N TRP A 112 6.51 31.46 -4.12
CA TRP A 112 6.63 30.06 -4.50
C TRP A 112 7.33 29.19 -3.44
N SER A 113 8.33 29.73 -2.74
CA SER A 113 9.05 29.04 -1.66
C SER A 113 8.14 28.73 -0.47
N LYS A 114 7.09 29.53 -0.23
CA LYS A 114 6.07 29.23 0.78
C LYS A 114 5.25 27.96 0.49
N LYS A 115 5.28 27.39 -0.73
CA LYS A 115 4.60 26.13 -1.05
C LYS A 115 5.40 24.86 -0.76
N LYS A 116 6.69 24.92 -0.40
CA LYS A 116 7.55 23.74 -0.16
C LYS A 116 7.67 23.30 1.31
N LYS A 117 6.72 23.67 2.18
CA LYS A 117 6.61 23.11 3.54
C LYS A 117 5.30 22.35 3.70
N LYS A 118 5.25 21.13 3.18
CA LYS A 118 4.44 20.02 3.71
C LYS A 118 5.16 18.73 3.42
#